data_AF-A0A2V6QL57-F1
#
_entry.id   AF-A0A2V6QL57-F1
#
_cell.length_a   1.000
_cell.length_b   1.000
_cell.length_c   1.000
_cell.angle_alpha   90.00
_cell.angle_beta   90.00
_cell.angle_gamma   90.00
#
_symmetry.space_group_name_H-M   'P 1'
#
loop_
_entity.id
_entity.type
_entity.pdbx_description
1 polymer ?
#
loop_
_entity_poly.entity_id
_entity_poly.type
_entity_poly.pdbx_seq_one_letter_code
_entity_poly.pdbx_strand_id
1 'polypeptide(L)' 'MALVVLRRPVTQQVLMAFCRSRIDGSRLPVALVEVPRMLRSPDGKILRKHLIDEYKVVAP' A
#
# COMPACT_ATOMS: atom_id res chain seq x y z
N MET A 1 -24.18 -2.66 12.47
CA MET A 1 -24.34 -2.92 11.02
C MET A 1 -23.10 -2.41 10.30
N ALA A 2 -22.47 -3.21 9.44
CA ALA A 2 -21.36 -2.78 8.60
C ALA A 2 -21.78 -2.85 7.14
N LEU A 3 -21.66 -1.74 6.40
CA LEU A 3 -21.88 -1.70 4.96
C LEU A 3 -20.67 -2.35 4.27
N VAL A 4 -20.84 -3.57 3.79
CA VAL A 4 -19.82 -4.27 2.98
C VAL A 4 -20.03 -3.88 1.52
N VAL A 5 -19.18 -2.99 1.01
CA VAL A 5 -19.16 -2.64 -0.42
C VAL A 5 -18.19 -3.57 -1.14
N LEU A 6 -18.68 -4.34 -2.10
CA LEU A 6 -17.87 -5.14 -3.01
C LEU A 6 -16.96 -4.21 -3.82
N ARG A 7 -15.66 -4.26 -3.55
CA ARG A 7 -14.65 -3.53 -4.33
C ARG A 7 -14.14 -4.44 -5.44
N ARG A 8 -14.01 -3.90 -6.65
CA ARG A 8 -13.31 -4.60 -7.73
C ARG A 8 -11.87 -4.86 -7.26
N PRO A 9 -11.32 -6.07 -7.48
CA PRO A 9 -9.94 -6.34 -7.14
C PRO A 9 -9.05 -5.37 -7.93
N VAL A 10 -8.19 -4.67 -7.21
CA VAL A 10 -7.19 -3.78 -7.80
C VAL A 10 -5.90 -4.57 -7.90
N THR A 11 -5.39 -4.77 -9.11
CA THR A 11 -4.14 -5.50 -9.31
C THR A 11 -2.94 -4.56 -9.22
N GLN A 12 -1.77 -5.10 -8.88
CA GLN A 12 -0.50 -4.35 -8.90
C GLN A 12 -0.23 -3.70 -10.27
N GLN A 13 -0.62 -4.35 -11.38
CA GLN A 13 -0.46 -3.80 -12.73
C GLN A 13 -1.24 -2.50 -12.93
N VAL A 14 -2.48 -2.44 -12.44
CA VAL A 14 -3.33 -1.24 -12.52
C VAL A 14 -2.73 -0.12 -11.67
N LEU A 15 -2.24 -0.43 -10.46
CA LEU A 15 -1.58 0.55 -9.60
C LEU A 15 -0.29 1.09 -10.21
N MET A 16 0.54 0.22 -10.78
CA MET A 16 1.78 0.63 -11.43
C MET A 16 1.53 1.48 -12.67
N ALA A 17 0.54 1.11 -13.50
CA ALA A 17 0.11 1.92 -14.63
C ALA A 17 -0.41 3.30 -14.18
N PHE A 18 -1.19 3.34 -13.09
CA PHE A 18 -1.64 4.58 -12.48
C PHE A 18 -0.46 5.46 -12.04
N CYS A 19 0.54 4.90 -11.35
CA CYS A 19 1.75 5.62 -10.97
C CYS A 19 2.51 6.17 -12.19
N ARG A 20 2.77 5.34 -13.20
CA ARG A 20 3.47 5.76 -14.44
C ARG A 20 2.80 6.91 -15.16
N SER A 21 1.47 7.01 -15.11
CA SER A 21 0.74 8.10 -15.74
C SER A 21 0.86 9.45 -15.02
N ARG A 22 1.34 9.48 -13.77
CA ARG A 22 1.29 10.67 -12.90
C ARG A 22 2.61 11.09 -12.28
N ILE A 23 3.56 10.19 -12.14
CA ILE A 23 4.85 10.49 -11.53
C ILE A 23 5.99 10.08 -12.45
N ASP A 24 7.10 10.80 -12.32
CA ASP A 24 8.33 10.53 -13.04
C ASP A 24 8.87 9.12 -12.74
N GLY A 25 9.56 8.53 -13.72
CA GLY A 25 10.14 7.19 -13.65
C GLY A 25 11.04 6.98 -12.42
N SER A 26 11.83 7.98 -12.05
CA SER A 26 12.72 7.93 -10.87
C SER A 26 11.98 7.86 -9.53
N ARG A 27 10.70 8.21 -9.52
CA ARG A 27 9.85 8.21 -8.33
C ARG A 27 8.91 7.00 -8.28
N LEU A 28 8.95 6.14 -9.29
CA LEU A 28 8.10 4.96 -9.32
C LEU A 28 8.46 4.03 -8.16
N PRO A 29 7.44 3.50 -7.45
CA PRO A 29 7.70 2.53 -6.41
C PRO A 29 8.33 1.27 -7.01
N VAL A 30 9.41 0.79 -6.40
CA VAL A 30 10.08 -0.46 -6.80
C VAL A 30 9.21 -1.68 -6.49
N ALA A 31 8.43 -1.61 -5.40
CA ALA A 31 7.50 -2.65 -4.99
C ALA A 31 6.20 -2.06 -4.45
N LEU A 32 5.09 -2.78 -4.66
CA LEU A 32 3.78 -2.48 -4.08
C LEU A 32 3.37 -3.68 -3.21
N VAL A 33 3.23 -3.48 -1.91
CA VAL A 33 2.89 -4.55 -0.97
C VAL A 33 1.43 -4.40 -0.55
N GLU A 34 0.63 -5.44 -0.78
CA GLU A 34 -0.74 -5.50 -0.27
C GLU A 34 -0.71 -5.87 1.21
N VAL A 35 -1.37 -5.06 2.04
CA VAL A 35 -1.42 -5.27 3.50
C VAL A 35 -2.88 -5.32 3.95
N PRO A 36 -3.24 -6.23 4.87
CA PRO A 36 -4.63 -6.37 5.34
C PRO A 36 -5.08 -5.17 6.18
N ARG A 37 -4.15 -4.45 6.82
CA ARG A 37 -4.43 -3.27 7.64
C ARG A 37 -3.22 -2.34 7.75
N MET A 38 -3.49 -1.07 8.05
CA MET A 38 -2.47 -0.09 8.41
C MET A 38 -2.32 -0.05 9.93
N LEU A 39 -1.11 -0.34 10.44
CA LEU A 39 -0.80 -0.25 11.86
C LEU A 39 -0.70 1.22 12.27
N ARG A 40 -1.44 1.59 13.30
CA ARG A 40 -1.52 2.96 13.81
C ARG A 40 -1.34 3.01 15.32
N SER A 41 -0.74 4.08 15.82
CA SER A 41 -0.69 4.40 17.25
C SER A 41 -2.05 4.88 17.76
N PRO A 42 -2.24 4.97 19.09
CA PRO A 42 -3.48 5.50 19.69
C PRO A 42 -3.84 6.91 19.24
N ASP A 43 -2.85 7.75 18.88
CA ASP A 43 -3.04 9.08 18.31
C ASP A 43 -3.30 9.06 16.78
N GLY A 44 -3.41 7.88 16.17
CA GLY A 44 -3.77 7.67 14.77
C GLY A 44 -2.61 7.74 13.77
N LYS A 45 -1.37 7.99 14.21
CA LYS A 45 -0.19 8.03 13.33
C LYS A 45 0.16 6.64 12.81
N ILE A 46 0.73 6.60 11.60
CA ILE A 46 1.17 5.36 10.97
C ILE A 46 2.48 4.87 11.61
N LEU A 47 2.48 3.63 12.10
CA LEU A 47 3.65 2.98 12.68
C LEU A 47 4.52 2.36 11.59
N ARG A 48 5.22 3.20 10.83
CA ARG A 48 5.98 2.81 9.62
C ARG A 48 6.97 1.66 9.86
N LYS A 49 7.76 1.71 10.93
CA LYS A 49 8.74 0.65 11.24
C LYS A 49 8.05 -0.69 11.48
N HIS A 50 7.01 -0.70 12.31
CA HIS A 50 6.24 -1.90 12.59
C HIS A 50 5.57 -2.47 11.34
N LEU A 51 5.13 -1.62 10.40
CA LEU A 51 4.61 -2.08 9.11
C LEU A 51 5.67 -2.82 8.28
N ILE A 52 6.89 -2.30 8.25
CA ILE A 52 8.01 -2.94 7.54
C ILE A 52 8.32 -4.28 8.19
N ASP A 53 8.40 -4.31 9.52
CA ASP A 53 8.74 -5.51 10.29
C ASP A 53 7.64 -6.59 10.18
N GLU A 54 6.37 -6.22 10.31
CA GLU A 54 5.22 -7.14 10.27
C GLU A 54 5.00 -7.72 8.88
N TYR A 55 5.07 -6.88 7.84
CA TYR A 55 4.80 -7.31 6.45
C TYR A 55 6.06 -7.65 5.66
N LYS A 56 7.23 -7.63 6.30
CA LYS A 56 8.52 -7.93 5.69
C LYS A 56 8.69 -7.22 4.36
N VAL A 57 8.46 -5.90 4.36
CA VAL A 57 8.58 -5.08 3.15
C VAL A 57 10.05 -5.04 2.76
N VAL A 58 10.45 -5.89 1.82
CA VAL A 58 11.80 -5.92 1.25
C VAL A 58 11.75 -5.24 -0.11
N ALA A 59 12.57 -4.22 -0.31
CA ALA A 59 12.84 -3.73 -1.66
C ALA A 59 13.78 -4.75 -2.35
N PRO A 60 13.44 -5.25 -3.55
CA PRO A 60 14.36 -6.06 -4.33
C PRO A 60 15.61 -5.27 -4.74
#